data_AF-A0A838KFY6-F1
#
_entry.id   AF-A0A838KFY6-F1
#
_cell.length_a   1.000
_cell.length_b   1.000
_cell.length_c   1.000
_cell.angle_alpha   90.00
_cell.angle_beta   90.00
_cell.angle_gamma   90.00
#
_symmetry.space_group_name_H-M   'P 1'
#
loop_
_entity.id
_entity.type
_entity.pdbx_description
1 polymer ?
#
loop_
_entity_poly.entity_id
_entity_poly.type
_entity_poly.pdbx_seq_one_letter_code
_entity_poly.pdbx_strand_id
1 'polypeptide(L)'
;AAGAGGPTWVEKVDDAAADDSVRRLARELAVEPLASSDTALARYATEVLARLEELATTRRITALKSRLQRINPVEQVSDYNRLFGELVALEAHRRGLRERAIGTL
;
A
#
# COMPACT_ATOMS: atom_id res chain seq x y z
N ALA A 1 -7.11 -18.65 -0.98
CA ALA A 1 -8.18 -18.66 0.02
C ALA A 1 -9.02 -17.41 -0.17
N ALA A 2 -10.30 -17.52 -0.51
CA ALA A 2 -11.20 -16.37 -0.52
C ALA A 2 -11.39 -15.93 0.94
N GLY A 3 -11.08 -14.68 1.27
CA GLY A 3 -11.27 -14.15 2.61
C GLY A 3 -12.74 -14.31 3.02
N ALA A 4 -12.99 -14.60 4.29
CA ALA A 4 -14.34 -14.70 4.83
C ALA A 4 -15.07 -13.37 4.60
N GLY A 5 -15.81 -13.26 3.50
CA GLY A 5 -16.76 -12.18 3.26
C GLY A 5 -18.07 -12.45 3.97
N GLY A 6 -18.97 -11.47 3.97
CA GLY A 6 -20.30 -11.59 4.58
C GLY A 6 -20.36 -11.09 6.03
N PRO A 7 -21.46 -11.41 6.75
CA PRO A 7 -21.78 -10.80 8.06
C PRO A 7 -20.67 -10.90 9.11
N THR A 8 -19.94 -12.03 9.13
CA THR A 8 -18.83 -12.26 10.06
C THR A 8 -17.64 -11.32 9.85
N TRP A 9 -17.45 -10.79 8.64
CA TRP A 9 -16.43 -9.76 8.39
C TRP A 9 -16.86 -8.40 8.95
N VAL A 10 -18.13 -8.05 8.76
CA VAL A 10 -18.71 -6.79 9.26
C VAL A 10 -18.63 -6.74 10.79
N GLU A 11 -18.97 -7.84 11.47
CA GLU A 11 -18.84 -7.97 12.93
C GLU A 11 -17.40 -7.73 13.39
N LYS A 12 -16.41 -8.33 12.71
CA LYS A 12 -14.99 -8.12 13.05
C LYS A 12 -14.52 -6.69 12.83
N VAL A 13 -14.99 -6.04 11.77
CA VAL A 13 -14.67 -4.62 11.49
C VAL A 13 -15.29 -3.72 12.55
N ASP A 14 -16.54 -4.01 12.93
CA ASP A 14 -17.24 -3.31 14.00
C ASP A 14 -16.52 -3.50 15.36
N ASP A 15 -16.15 -4.72 15.73
CA ASP A 15 -15.46 -5.01 16.99
C ASP A 15 -14.07 -4.35 17.08
N ALA A 16 -13.40 -4.17 15.93
CA ALA A 16 -12.11 -3.51 15.85
C ALA A 16 -12.19 -1.97 15.80
N ALA A 17 -13.39 -1.39 15.65
CA ALA A 17 -13.56 0.05 15.56
C ALA A 17 -13.22 0.73 16.88
N ALA A 18 -12.37 1.77 16.83
CA ALA A 18 -11.91 2.48 18.02
C ALA A 18 -13.04 3.20 18.77
N ASP A 19 -14.06 3.66 18.03
CA ASP A 19 -15.23 4.36 18.55
C ASP A 19 -16.41 4.27 17.56
N ASP A 20 -17.55 4.84 17.95
CA ASP A 20 -18.76 4.85 17.15
C ASP A 20 -18.67 5.69 15.87
N SER A 21 -17.73 6.64 15.80
CA SER A 21 -17.51 7.42 14.57
C SER A 21 -16.82 6.56 13.51
N VAL A 22 -15.82 5.77 13.90
CA VAL A 22 -15.13 4.80 13.03
C VAL A 22 -16.11 3.72 12.59
N ARG A 23 -16.94 3.21 13.52
CA ARG A 23 -17.98 2.22 13.23
C ARG A 23 -18.98 2.72 12.18
N ARG A 24 -19.45 3.95 12.34
CA ARG A 24 -20.37 4.59 11.39
C ARG A 24 -19.74 4.71 10.00
N LEU A 25 -18.51 5.23 9.94
CA LEU A 25 -17.78 5.37 8.68
C LEU A 25 -17.57 4.02 7.98
N ALA A 26 -17.18 2.97 8.70
CA ALA A 26 -16.98 1.65 8.13
C ALA A 26 -18.27 1.09 7.50
N ARG A 27 -19.42 1.30 8.15
CA ARG A 27 -20.73 0.87 7.64
C ARG A 27 -21.16 1.67 6.41
N GLU A 28 -20.90 2.98 6.38
CA GLU A 28 -21.16 3.83 5.21
C GLU A 28 -20.33 3.37 3.99
N LEU A 29 -19.02 3.14 4.19
CA LEU A 29 -18.12 2.66 3.13
C LEU A 29 -18.48 1.24 2.65
N ALA A 30 -19.05 0.39 3.51
CA ALA A 30 -19.40 -0.98 3.14
C ALA A 30 -20.54 -1.07 2.12
N VAL A 31 -21.37 -0.02 2.00
CA VAL A 31 -22.50 0.05 1.07
C VAL A 31 -22.34 1.12 -0.01
N GLU A 32 -21.21 1.83 0.00
CA GLU A 32 -20.92 2.85 -1.02
C GLU A 32 -20.77 2.20 -2.40
N PRO A 33 -21.49 2.67 -3.43
CA PRO A 33 -21.33 2.18 -4.79
C PRO A 33 -19.90 2.39 -5.27
N LEU A 34 -19.24 1.31 -5.70
CA LEU A 34 -17.90 1.39 -6.25
C LEU A 34 -17.92 1.99 -7.66
N ALA A 35 -16.91 2.80 -7.99
CA ALA A 35 -16.74 3.40 -9.31
C ALA A 35 -16.24 2.40 -10.37
N SER A 36 -16.82 1.19 -10.40
CA SER A 36 -16.45 0.10 -11.31
C SER A 36 -17.65 -0.77 -11.65
N SER A 37 -17.68 -1.37 -12.84
CA SER A 37 -18.61 -2.46 -13.13
C SER A 37 -18.21 -3.75 -12.41
N ASP A 38 -19.15 -4.66 -12.19
CA ASP A 38 -18.89 -5.98 -11.58
C ASP A 38 -17.80 -6.76 -12.34
N THR A 39 -17.80 -6.67 -13.67
CA THR A 39 -16.80 -7.30 -14.54
C THR A 39 -15.40 -6.71 -14.41
N ALA A 40 -15.28 -5.47 -13.93
CA ALA A 40 -14.02 -4.75 -13.75
C ALA A 40 -13.60 -4.66 -12.27
N LEU A 41 -14.42 -5.12 -11.33
CA LEU A 41 -14.24 -4.92 -9.89
C LEU A 41 -12.88 -5.45 -9.39
N ALA A 42 -12.47 -6.65 -9.82
CA ALA A 42 -11.20 -7.23 -9.40
C ALA A 42 -9.98 -6.41 -9.87
N ARG A 43 -10.06 -5.87 -11.11
CA ARG A 43 -9.02 -4.99 -11.65
C ARG A 43 -9.03 -3.64 -10.91
N TYR A 44 -10.20 -3.05 -10.71
CA TYR A 44 -10.37 -1.80 -9.97
C TYR A 44 -9.77 -1.90 -8.56
N ALA A 45 -10.07 -2.97 -7.81
CA ALA A 45 -9.49 -3.21 -6.50
C ALA A 45 -7.96 -3.34 -6.55
N THR A 46 -7.43 -4.01 -7.57
CA THR A 46 -5.98 -4.15 -7.77
C THR A 46 -5.32 -2.80 -8.04
N GLU A 47 -5.92 -1.95 -8.87
CA GLU A 47 -5.40 -0.62 -9.21
C GLU A 47 -5.39 0.31 -7.98
N VAL A 48 -6.49 0.33 -7.22
CA VAL A 48 -6.61 1.12 -5.99
C VAL A 48 -5.56 0.68 -4.96
N LEU A 49 -5.44 -0.63 -4.71
CA LEU A 49 -4.45 -1.16 -3.77
C LEU A 49 -3.01 -0.88 -4.23
N ALA A 50 -2.71 -1.07 -5.52
CA ALA A 50 -1.39 -0.79 -6.07
C ALA A 50 -1.01 0.70 -5.90
N ARG A 51 -1.97 1.62 -6.06
CA ARG A 51 -1.74 3.05 -5.83
C ARG A 51 -1.47 3.37 -4.37
N LEU A 52 -2.19 2.76 -3.43
CA LEU A 52 -1.95 2.91 -2.00
C LEU A 52 -0.56 2.37 -1.60
N GLU A 53 -0.18 1.21 -2.12
CA GLU A 53 1.15 0.62 -1.92
C GLU A 53 2.26 1.49 -2.52
N GLU A 54 2.04 2.10 -3.69
CA GLU A 54 3.00 3.02 -4.33
C GLU A 54 3.29 4.23 -3.44
N LEU A 55 2.25 4.83 -2.85
CA LEU A 55 2.37 5.96 -1.93
C LEU A 55 3.13 5.57 -0.66
N ALA A 56 2.84 4.39 -0.09
CA ALA A 56 3.57 3.87 1.06
C ALA A 56 5.05 3.61 0.74
N THR A 57 5.34 3.04 -0.43
CA THR A 57 6.70 2.79 -0.91
C THR A 57 7.46 4.08 -1.14
N THR A 58 6.83 5.11 -1.69
CA THR A 58 7.42 6.44 -1.87
C THR A 58 7.87 7.05 -0.55
N ARG A 59 7.05 6.95 0.52
CA ARG A 59 7.45 7.41 1.86
C ARG A 59 8.69 6.66 2.39
N ARG A 60 8.77 5.35 2.18
CA ARG A 60 9.93 4.53 2.57
C ARG A 60 11.19 4.95 1.82
N ILE A 61 11.09 5.16 0.51
CA ILE A 61 12.18 5.64 -0.34
C ILE A 61 12.70 7.00 0.16
N THR A 62 11.81 7.95 0.46
CA THR A 62 12.20 9.27 0.97
C THR A 62 12.95 9.15 2.30
N ALA A 63 12.47 8.32 3.22
CA ALA A 63 13.16 8.07 4.49
C ALA A 63 14.54 7.45 4.29
N LEU A 64 14.68 6.50 3.35
CA LEU A 64 15.93 5.82 3.06
C LEU A 64 16.95 6.74 2.36
N LYS A 65 16.51 7.57 1.40
CA LYS A 65 17.34 8.62 0.79
C LYS A 65 17.87 9.61 1.84
N SER A 66 17.04 10.04 2.78
CA SER A 66 17.45 10.90 3.90
C SER A 66 18.48 10.24 4.82
N ARG A 67 18.45 8.91 4.99
CA ARG A 67 19.48 8.17 5.73
C ARG A 67 20.79 8.09 4.93
N LEU A 68 20.72 7.74 3.65
CA LEU A 68 21.88 7.67 2.76
C LEU A 68 22.65 8.99 2.68
N GLN A 69 21.94 10.12 2.62
CA GLN A 69 22.55 11.47 2.60
C GLN A 69 23.38 11.81 3.85
N ARG A 70 23.23 11.06 4.95
CA ARG A 70 23.92 11.30 6.22
C ARG A 70 25.04 10.30 6.50
N ILE A 71 25.22 9.29 5.66
CA ILE A 71 26.25 8.28 5.82
C ILE A 71 27.49 8.71 5.02
N ASN A 72 28.67 8.58 5.64
CA ASN A 72 29.92 8.79 4.94
C ASN A 72 30.23 7.55 4.07
N PRO A 73 30.18 7.64 2.73
CA PRO A 73 30.35 6.48 1.86
C PRO A 73 31.77 5.94 1.81
N VAL A 74 32.76 6.66 2.35
CA VAL A 74 34.17 6.24 2.40
C VAL A 74 34.48 5.49 3.70
N GLU A 75 33.96 5.98 4.82
CA GLU A 75 34.18 5.37 6.14
C GLU A 75 33.20 4.22 6.42
N GLN A 76 31.98 4.29 5.86
CA GLN A 76 30.88 3.36 6.14
C GLN A 76 30.39 2.67 4.86
N VAL A 77 31.33 2.14 4.06
CA VAL A 77 31.06 1.53 2.74
C VAL A 77 30.02 0.41 2.79
N SER A 78 30.12 -0.48 3.77
CA SER A 78 29.21 -1.63 3.90
C SER A 78 27.77 -1.20 4.15
N ASP A 79 27.56 -0.28 5.09
CA ASP A 79 26.24 0.25 5.41
C ASP A 79 25.66 1.09 4.27
N TYR A 80 26.49 1.88 3.60
CA TYR A 80 26.09 2.60 2.39
C TYR A 80 25.60 1.63 1.32
N ASN A 81 26.38 0.60 0.98
CA ASN A 81 26.01 -0.36 -0.07
C ASN A 81 24.73 -1.13 0.27
N ARG A 82 24.55 -1.52 1.53
CA ARG A 82 23.32 -2.18 2.00
C ARG A 82 22.09 -1.30 1.82
N LEU A 83 22.15 -0.04 2.27
CA LEU A 83 21.02 0.89 2.18
C LEU A 83 20.77 1.33 0.73
N PHE A 84 21.81 1.45 -0.08
CA PHE A 84 21.68 1.71 -1.51
C PHE A 84 21.02 0.54 -2.23
N GLY A 85 21.37 -0.71 -1.90
CA GLY A 85 20.70 -1.91 -2.42
C GLY A 85 19.22 -1.96 -2.07
N GLU A 86 18.87 -1.67 -0.80
CA GLU A 86 17.47 -1.55 -0.37
C GLU A 86 16.73 -0.45 -1.13
N LEU A 87 17.38 0.69 -1.38
CA LEU A 87 16.81 1.80 -2.15
C LEU A 87 16.49 1.37 -3.58
N VAL A 88 17.43 0.69 -4.26
CA VAL A 88 17.24 0.20 -5.63
C VAL A 88 16.08 -0.80 -5.69
N ALA A 89 15.99 -1.72 -4.73
CA ALA A 89 14.90 -2.68 -4.65
C ALA A 89 13.54 -2.00 -4.46
N LEU A 90 13.46 -0.99 -3.59
CA LEU A 90 12.22 -0.22 -3.37
C LEU A 90 11.83 0.62 -4.61
N GLU A 91 12.79 1.20 -5.32
CA GLU A 91 12.51 1.94 -6.56
C GLU A 91 11.99 1.01 -7.67
N ALA A 92 12.57 -0.18 -7.81
CA ALA A 92 12.08 -1.21 -8.73
C ALA A 92 10.67 -1.69 -8.35
N HIS A 93 10.43 -1.93 -7.06
CA HIS A 93 9.11 -2.30 -6.57
C HIS A 93 8.06 -1.20 -6.83
N ARG A 94 8.39 0.07 -6.55
CA ARG A 94 7.52 1.21 -6.83
C ARG A 94 7.15 1.31 -8.31
N ARG A 95 8.10 1.04 -9.21
CA ARG A 95 7.83 1.00 -10.66
C ARG A 95 6.80 -0.08 -10.99
N GLY A 96 6.96 -1.30 -10.49
CA GLY A 96 6.00 -2.39 -10.72
C GLY A 96 4.61 -2.08 -10.16
N LEU A 97 4.53 -1.43 -9.00
CA LEU A 97 3.25 -0.96 -8.43
C LEU A 97 2.57 0.06 -9.33
N ARG A 98 3.33 1.01 -9.90
CA ARG A 98 2.80 2.00 -10.84
C ARG A 98 2.27 1.35 -12.11
N GLU A 99 2.97 0.35 -12.66
CA GLU A 99 2.51 -0.41 -13.83
C GLU A 99 1.22 -1.19 -13.54
N ARG A 100 1.10 -1.78 -12.34
CA ARG A 100 -0.15 -2.41 -11.87
C ARG A 100 -1.29 -1.41 -11.67
N ALA A 101 -0.99 -0.21 -11.16
CA ALA A 101 -1.99 0.82 -10.88
C ALA A 101 -2.61 1.44 -12.14
N ILE A 102 -1.93 1.38 -13.29
CA ILE A 102 -2.40 1.90 -14.58
C ILE A 102 -3.14 0.78 -15.38
N GLY A 103 -3.17 -0.46 -14.87
CA GLY A 103 -3.80 -1.59 -15.54
C GLY A 103 -2.99 -2.13 -16.73
N THR A 104 -1.67 -1.89 -16.75
CA THR A 104 -0.76 -2.34 -17.83
C THR A 104 -0.17 -3.75 -17.64
N LEU A 105 -0.55 -4.45 -16.56
CA LEU A 105 -0.18 -5.82 -16.22
C LEU A 105 -1.44 -6.63 -15.89
#